data_AF-A0A3Q0CCK3-F1
#
_entry.id   AF-A0A3Q0CCK3-F1
#
_cell.length_a   1.000
_cell.length_b   1.000
_cell.length_c   1.000
_cell.angle_alpha   90.00
_cell.angle_beta   90.00
_cell.angle_gamma   90.00
#
_symmetry.space_group_name_H-M   'P 1'
#
loop_
_entity.id
_entity.type
_entity.pdbx_description
1 polymer ?
#
loop_
_entity_poly.entity_id
_entity_poly.type
_entity_poly.pdbx_seq_one_letter_code
_entity_poly.pdbx_strand_id
1 'polypeptide(L)'
;MGGPGNQYQYCSFSTSNLYNWKSHNPSFSKDQVVLTNLIESILITHHPTWDDCHQLLQALLTLEEKQRVFLEARKNVPGNDGRPTQLPNEIDTAFPLTRPEWDFNMAEGRGHLRLYCQLLIVGLHGAGRRPTNLAQVRQVSQGMEETPTAFLGRLKEAYHMYTPFDPESDAQRGNALMAFIWQSAPDIRNKLQRLDNLQEYTLPDLLKEAEKVLNKRENS
;
A
#
# COMPACT_ATOMS: atom_id res chain seq x y z
N MET A 1 15.99 52.74 0.76
CA MET A 1 17.00 51.67 0.85
C MET A 1 16.37 50.50 1.60
N GLY A 2 15.65 49.61 0.90
CA GLY A 2 15.14 48.36 1.49
C GLY A 2 16.19 47.27 1.27
N GLY A 3 16.64 46.62 2.34
CA GLY A 3 17.64 45.55 2.26
C GLY A 3 17.13 44.34 1.47
N PRO A 4 18.03 43.49 0.94
CA PRO A 4 17.64 42.32 0.15
C PRO A 4 16.86 41.36 1.05
N GLY A 5 15.57 41.19 0.76
CA GLY A 5 14.72 40.24 1.47
C GLY A 5 15.25 38.82 1.30
N ASN A 6 15.19 38.02 2.36
CA ASN A 6 15.57 36.60 2.37
C ASN A 6 14.97 35.85 1.16
N GLN A 7 15.77 35.66 0.12
CA GLN A 7 15.41 34.86 -1.04
C GLN A 7 15.57 33.39 -0.65
N TYR A 8 14.51 32.60 -0.80
CA TYR A 8 14.59 31.17 -0.48
C TYR A 8 15.50 30.48 -1.50
N GLN A 9 16.51 29.75 -1.03
CA GLN A 9 17.42 29.03 -1.91
C GLN A 9 16.78 27.69 -2.31
N TYR A 10 16.50 27.55 -3.60
CA TYR A 10 16.02 26.31 -4.19
C TYR A 10 17.17 25.35 -4.49
N CYS A 11 16.99 24.06 -4.17
CA CYS A 11 17.93 23.00 -4.49
C CYS A 11 17.16 21.77 -5.02
N SER A 12 17.40 21.40 -6.28
CA SER A 12 16.79 20.21 -6.89
C SER A 12 17.41 18.92 -6.36
N PHE A 13 16.70 17.80 -6.51
CA PHE A 13 17.30 16.49 -6.23
C PHE A 13 18.46 16.20 -7.19
N SER A 14 19.56 15.66 -6.66
CA SER A 14 20.63 15.13 -7.51
C SER A 14 20.21 13.78 -8.09
N THR A 15 20.75 13.42 -9.26
CA THR A 15 20.55 12.10 -9.86
C THR A 15 21.05 10.98 -8.93
N SER A 16 22.13 11.24 -8.18
CA SER A 16 22.67 10.31 -7.20
C SER A 16 21.70 10.09 -6.03
N ASN A 17 21.03 11.13 -5.54
CA ASN A 17 20.01 11.00 -4.49
C ASN A 17 18.88 10.08 -4.97
N LEU A 18 18.33 10.37 -6.16
CA LEU A 18 17.23 9.57 -6.74
C LEU A 18 17.63 8.10 -6.94
N TYR A 19 18.84 7.85 -7.45
CA TYR A 19 19.34 6.50 -7.63
C TYR A 19 19.54 5.79 -6.28
N ASN A 20 20.14 6.45 -5.30
CA ASN A 20 20.40 5.89 -3.97
C ASN A 20 19.10 5.55 -3.24
N TRP A 21 18.11 6.45 -3.27
CA TRP A 21 16.79 6.18 -2.68
C TRP A 21 16.10 4.99 -3.37
N LYS A 22 16.17 4.90 -4.70
CA LYS A 22 15.60 3.78 -5.44
C LYS A 22 16.30 2.45 -5.14
N SER A 23 17.64 2.43 -5.07
CA SER A 23 18.41 1.18 -4.95
C SER A 23 18.38 0.58 -3.54
N HIS A 24 18.20 1.42 -2.51
CA HIS A 24 18.22 0.99 -1.10
C HIS A 24 16.84 0.69 -0.53
N ASN A 25 15.78 0.86 -1.31
CA ASN A 25 14.41 0.67 -0.83
C ASN A 25 13.65 -0.33 -1.71
N PRO A 26 12.74 -1.12 -1.12
CA PRO A 26 11.85 -1.98 -1.89
C PRO A 26 10.93 -1.15 -2.79
N SER A 27 10.44 -1.76 -3.87
CA SER A 27 9.37 -1.17 -4.69
C SER A 27 8.11 -0.96 -3.85
N PHE A 28 7.29 0.04 -4.20
CA PHE A 28 6.06 0.36 -3.48
C PHE A 28 5.12 -0.85 -3.33
N SER A 29 4.94 -1.65 -4.38
CA SER A 29 4.13 -2.88 -4.32
C SER A 29 4.71 -4.01 -3.44
N LYS A 30 6.01 -3.97 -3.13
CA LYS A 30 6.68 -4.97 -2.28
C LYS A 30 6.57 -4.58 -0.81
N ASP A 31 6.91 -3.34 -0.48
CA ASP A 31 6.74 -2.81 0.87
C ASP A 31 6.39 -1.33 0.77
N GLN A 32 5.09 -1.08 0.89
CA GLN A 32 4.51 0.22 0.71
C GLN A 32 4.76 1.12 1.93
N VAL A 33 4.88 0.55 3.13
CA VAL A 33 5.10 1.33 4.36
C VAL A 33 6.49 1.96 4.31
N VAL A 34 7.51 1.16 3.98
CA VAL A 34 8.90 1.65 3.89
C VAL A 34 9.01 2.76 2.87
N LEU A 35 8.47 2.56 1.66
CA LEU A 35 8.61 3.58 0.61
C LEU A 35 7.74 4.82 0.87
N THR A 36 6.56 4.67 1.49
CA THR A 36 5.72 5.82 1.91
C THR A 36 6.47 6.68 2.92
N ASN A 37 7.05 6.08 3.96
CA ASN A 37 7.78 6.80 5.00
C ASN A 37 9.02 7.53 4.43
N LEU A 38 9.71 6.92 3.45
CA LEU A 38 10.82 7.57 2.76
C LEU A 38 10.35 8.81 1.98
N ILE A 39 9.32 8.66 1.14
CA ILE A 39 8.84 9.76 0.30
C ILE A 39 8.31 10.89 1.20
N GLU A 40 7.54 10.56 2.24
CA GLU A 40 7.07 11.54 3.23
C GLU A 40 8.24 12.32 3.87
N SER A 41 9.27 11.61 4.34
CA SER A 41 10.47 12.23 4.90
C SER A 41 11.13 13.20 3.91
N ILE A 42 11.25 12.82 2.64
CA ILE A 42 11.82 13.67 1.58
C ILE A 42 10.95 14.90 1.34
N LEU A 43 9.63 14.73 1.22
CA LEU A 43 8.68 15.83 1.00
C LEU A 43 8.73 16.87 2.13
N ILE A 44 8.86 16.41 3.39
CA ILE A 44 8.93 17.28 4.57
C ILE A 44 10.28 17.99 4.67
N THR A 45 11.38 17.29 4.41
CA THR A 45 12.73 17.83 4.67
C THR A 45 13.26 18.70 3.54
N HIS A 46 12.90 18.40 2.29
CA HIS A 46 13.47 19.07 1.12
C HIS A 46 12.56 20.15 0.54
N HIS A 47 11.30 20.24 0.97
CA HIS A 47 10.30 21.19 0.45
C HIS A 47 10.29 21.30 -1.10
N PRO A 48 10.12 20.17 -1.80
CA PRO A 48 10.27 20.11 -3.25
C PRO A 48 9.26 20.99 -4.01
N THR A 49 9.64 21.41 -5.22
CA THR A 49 8.71 22.01 -6.18
C THR A 49 7.79 20.95 -6.78
N TRP A 50 6.81 21.37 -7.59
CA TRP A 50 5.98 20.44 -8.35
C TRP A 50 6.81 19.54 -9.28
N ASP A 51 7.83 20.10 -9.95
CA ASP A 51 8.72 19.36 -10.85
C ASP A 51 9.55 18.32 -10.09
N ASP A 52 10.08 18.67 -8.91
CA ASP A 52 10.84 17.74 -8.05
C ASP A 52 9.97 16.59 -7.56
N CYS A 53 8.73 16.88 -7.14
CA CYS A 53 7.77 15.85 -6.76
C CYS A 53 7.51 14.87 -7.90
N HIS A 54 7.31 15.38 -9.12
CA HIS A 54 7.12 14.54 -10.31
C HIS A 54 8.35 13.70 -10.61
N GLN A 55 9.55 14.27 -10.50
CA GLN A 55 10.80 13.53 -10.72
C GLN A 55 11.01 12.44 -9.67
N LEU A 56 10.75 12.73 -8.39
CA LEU A 56 10.85 11.78 -7.28
C LEU A 56 9.90 10.61 -7.48
N LEU A 57 8.61 10.88 -7.74
CA LEU A 57 7.61 9.83 -7.95
C LEU A 57 7.90 9.02 -9.21
N GLN A 58 8.39 9.65 -10.28
CA GLN A 58 8.80 8.94 -11.50
C GLN A 58 10.01 8.03 -11.28
N ALA A 59 10.92 8.38 -10.37
CA ALA A 59 12.07 7.57 -10.04
C ALA A 59 11.69 6.35 -9.18
N LEU A 60 10.81 6.55 -8.19
CA LEU A 60 10.50 5.60 -7.13
C LEU A 60 9.27 4.73 -7.38
N LEU A 61 8.30 5.19 -8.18
CA LEU A 61 7.05 4.50 -8.45
C LEU A 61 6.93 4.08 -9.91
N THR A 62 6.23 2.97 -10.13
CA THR A 62 5.71 2.63 -11.46
C THR A 62 4.61 3.61 -11.88
N LEU A 63 4.26 3.60 -13.18
CA LEU A 63 3.18 4.43 -13.70
C LEU A 63 1.84 4.16 -13.00
N GLU A 64 1.51 2.89 -12.76
CA GLU A 64 0.26 2.47 -12.11
C GLU A 64 0.20 2.88 -10.63
N GLU A 65 1.31 2.74 -9.90
CA GLU A 65 1.42 3.20 -8.51
C GLU A 65 1.26 4.72 -8.43
N LYS A 66 1.94 5.47 -9.31
CA LYS A 66 1.81 6.93 -9.39
C LYS A 66 0.38 7.37 -9.69
N GLN A 67 -0.30 6.71 -10.63
CA GLN A 67 -1.70 7.00 -10.96
C GLN A 67 -2.63 6.77 -9.76
N ARG A 68 -2.41 5.69 -8.99
CA ARG A 68 -3.17 5.44 -7.76
C ARG A 68 -2.93 6.51 -6.70
N VAL A 69 -1.68 6.92 -6.50
CA VAL A 69 -1.31 8.01 -5.57
C VAL A 69 -2.05 9.30 -5.95
N PHE A 70 -2.02 9.67 -7.23
CA PHE A 70 -2.70 10.88 -7.71
C PHE A 70 -4.22 10.80 -7.57
N LEU A 71 -4.82 9.63 -7.85
CA LEU A 71 -6.25 9.42 -7.64
C LEU A 71 -6.64 9.61 -6.18
N GLU A 72 -5.91 8.99 -5.26
CA GLU A 72 -6.19 9.07 -3.82
C GLU A 72 -5.91 10.47 -3.25
N ALA A 73 -4.86 11.15 -3.70
CA ALA A 73 -4.61 12.56 -3.36
C ALA A 73 -5.79 13.45 -3.78
N ARG A 74 -6.25 13.31 -5.03
CA ARG A 74 -7.35 14.11 -5.59
C ARG A 74 -8.69 13.85 -4.91
N LYS A 75 -8.98 12.61 -4.50
CA LYS A 75 -10.17 12.24 -3.71
C LYS A 75 -10.22 12.90 -2.34
N ASN A 76 -9.07 13.31 -1.79
CA ASN A 76 -8.94 13.84 -0.44
C ASN A 76 -8.63 15.35 -0.42
N VAL A 77 -8.80 16.06 -1.54
CA VAL A 77 -8.69 17.52 -1.57
C VAL A 77 -9.74 18.12 -0.64
N PRO A 78 -9.34 18.92 0.38
CA PRO A 78 -10.30 19.55 1.28
C PRO A 78 -11.01 20.71 0.58
N GLY A 79 -12.33 20.79 0.74
CA GLY A 79 -13.13 21.98 0.44
C GLY A 79 -13.10 22.99 1.59
N ASN A 80 -13.88 24.06 1.46
CA ASN A 80 -13.92 25.15 2.44
C ASN A 80 -14.38 24.72 3.85
N ASP A 81 -15.14 23.63 3.96
CA ASP A 81 -15.61 23.04 5.22
C ASP A 81 -14.63 21.99 5.80
N GLY A 82 -13.47 21.81 5.16
CA GLY A 82 -12.44 20.84 5.52
C GLY A 82 -12.76 19.40 5.12
N ARG A 83 -13.92 19.13 4.51
CA ARG A 83 -14.29 17.80 4.00
C ARG A 83 -13.81 17.62 2.57
N PRO A 84 -13.63 16.37 2.09
CA PRO A 84 -13.29 16.15 0.68
C PRO A 84 -14.28 16.81 -0.29
N THR A 85 -13.76 17.64 -1.17
CA THR A 85 -14.55 18.30 -2.22
C THR A 85 -14.69 17.40 -3.46
N GLN A 86 -15.77 17.61 -4.22
CA GLN A 86 -15.98 16.99 -5.53
C GLN A 86 -15.90 18.02 -6.66
N LEU A 87 -15.60 19.29 -6.34
CA LEU A 87 -15.58 20.39 -7.30
C LEU A 87 -14.29 20.33 -8.14
N PRO A 88 -14.36 20.13 -9.48
CA PRO A 88 -13.17 19.93 -10.31
C PRO A 88 -12.18 21.10 -10.24
N ASN A 89 -12.66 22.34 -10.21
CA ASN A 89 -11.83 23.54 -10.12
C ASN A 89 -11.03 23.61 -8.81
N GLU A 90 -11.61 23.19 -7.68
CA GLU A 90 -10.90 23.15 -6.40
C GLU A 90 -9.83 22.05 -6.40
N ILE A 91 -10.19 20.87 -6.94
CA ILE A 91 -9.28 19.74 -7.08
C ILE A 91 -8.10 20.08 -7.99
N ASP A 92 -8.36 20.69 -9.16
CA ASP A 92 -7.31 21.05 -10.12
C ASP A 92 -6.42 22.18 -9.61
N THR A 93 -6.96 23.08 -8.78
CA THR A 93 -6.17 24.14 -8.13
C THR A 93 -5.29 23.60 -7.01
N ALA A 94 -5.76 22.64 -6.22
CA ALA A 94 -5.00 22.07 -5.11
C ALA A 94 -4.02 20.99 -5.55
N PHE A 95 -4.40 20.16 -6.53
CA PHE A 95 -3.64 19.03 -7.03
C PHE A 95 -3.64 18.97 -8.56
N PRO A 96 -2.91 19.88 -9.22
CA PRO A 96 -2.84 19.94 -10.68
C PRO A 96 -2.06 18.75 -11.25
N LEU A 97 -2.57 18.17 -12.34
CA LEU A 97 -1.90 17.10 -13.08
C LEU A 97 -0.90 17.63 -14.14
N THR A 98 -0.97 18.92 -14.44
CA THR A 98 -0.06 19.65 -15.32
C THR A 98 0.73 20.68 -14.51
N ARG A 99 1.90 21.09 -15.02
CA ARG A 99 2.79 22.02 -14.33
C ARG A 99 2.07 23.34 -13.98
N PRO A 100 1.92 23.70 -12.70
CA PRO A 100 1.32 24.97 -12.30
C PRO A 100 2.35 26.11 -12.32
N GLU A 101 1.87 27.35 -12.36
CA GLU A 101 2.70 28.56 -12.30
C GLU A 101 3.02 29.01 -10.86
N TRP A 102 3.15 28.06 -9.93
CA TRP A 102 3.42 28.37 -8.52
C TRP A 102 4.85 28.88 -8.31
N ASP A 103 4.98 30.15 -7.93
CA ASP A 103 6.27 30.74 -7.58
C ASP A 103 6.67 30.41 -6.13
N PHE A 104 7.75 29.63 -5.99
CA PHE A 104 8.34 29.28 -4.69
C PHE A 104 8.81 30.51 -3.88
N ASN A 105 9.14 31.62 -4.54
CA ASN A 105 9.53 32.85 -3.86
C ASN A 105 8.32 33.59 -3.25
N MET A 106 7.10 33.31 -3.72
CA MET A 106 5.87 33.90 -3.20
C MET A 106 5.25 33.06 -2.08
N ALA A 107 4.65 33.75 -1.10
CA ALA A 107 3.98 33.08 0.03
C ALA A 107 2.82 32.18 -0.43
N GLU A 108 2.08 32.62 -1.44
CA GLU A 108 0.98 31.86 -2.07
C GLU A 108 1.49 30.59 -2.76
N GLY A 109 2.51 30.69 -3.61
CA GLY A 109 3.10 29.53 -4.27
C GLY A 109 3.67 28.51 -3.27
N ARG A 110 4.30 28.96 -2.17
CA ARG A 110 4.68 28.06 -1.07
C ARG A 110 3.49 27.44 -0.36
N GLY A 111 2.37 28.15 -0.25
CA GLY A 111 1.11 27.62 0.27
C GLY A 111 0.61 26.44 -0.56
N HIS A 112 0.54 26.63 -1.88
CA HIS A 112 0.17 25.57 -2.81
C HIS A 112 1.11 24.37 -2.76
N LEU A 113 2.43 24.59 -2.73
CA LEU A 113 3.40 23.50 -2.66
C LEU A 113 3.28 22.69 -1.36
N ARG A 114 3.01 23.34 -0.22
CA ARG A 114 2.74 22.64 1.04
C ARG A 114 1.49 21.78 0.96
N LEU A 115 0.39 22.33 0.43
CA LEU A 115 -0.85 21.58 0.24
C LEU A 115 -0.65 20.41 -0.72
N TYR A 116 0.06 20.62 -1.82
CA TYR A 116 0.38 19.58 -2.79
C TYR A 116 1.18 18.43 -2.16
N CYS A 117 2.21 18.74 -1.37
CA CYS A 117 3.00 17.74 -0.63
C CYS A 117 2.14 16.98 0.40
N GLN A 118 1.26 17.68 1.13
CA GLN A 118 0.34 17.04 2.09
C GLN A 118 -0.62 16.07 1.39
N LEU A 119 -1.19 16.48 0.26
CA LEU A 119 -2.08 15.63 -0.54
C LEU A 119 -1.33 14.45 -1.15
N LEU A 120 -0.07 14.61 -1.55
CA LEU A 120 0.78 13.48 -1.97
C LEU A 120 0.97 12.46 -0.85
N ILE A 121 1.23 12.91 0.38
CA ILE A 121 1.36 12.01 1.54
C ILE A 121 0.04 11.24 1.77
N VAL A 122 -1.10 11.95 1.77
CA VAL A 122 -2.42 11.32 1.86
C VAL A 122 -2.63 10.32 0.72
N GLY A 123 -2.25 10.69 -0.50
CA GLY A 123 -2.32 9.84 -1.69
C GLY A 123 -1.45 8.59 -1.58
N LEU A 124 -0.25 8.68 -1.01
CA LEU A 124 0.65 7.54 -0.78
C LEU A 124 0.04 6.56 0.24
N HIS A 125 -0.48 7.08 1.35
CA HIS A 125 -1.18 6.25 2.34
C HIS A 125 -2.46 5.62 1.76
N GLY A 126 -3.20 6.35 0.94
CA GLY A 126 -4.42 5.87 0.28
C GLY A 126 -4.14 4.81 -0.78
N ALA A 127 -3.19 5.07 -1.68
CA ALA A 127 -2.83 4.18 -2.80
C ALA A 127 -2.23 2.85 -2.33
N GLY A 128 -1.71 2.88 -1.11
CA GLY A 128 -1.30 1.73 -0.37
C GLY A 128 -2.35 0.72 0.03
N ARG A 129 -3.57 1.23 0.25
CA ARG A 129 -4.70 0.38 0.58
C ARG A 129 -5.04 -0.42 -0.67
N ARG A 130 -4.54 -1.65 -0.74
CA ARG A 130 -4.81 -2.56 -1.85
C ARG A 130 -6.33 -2.71 -1.96
N PRO A 131 -6.94 -2.55 -3.15
CA PRO A 131 -8.35 -2.85 -3.32
C PRO A 131 -8.59 -4.30 -2.93
N THR A 132 -9.55 -4.55 -2.06
CA THR A 132 -9.88 -5.90 -1.58
C THR A 132 -10.39 -6.76 -2.74
N ASN A 133 -9.56 -7.70 -3.19
CA ASN A 133 -9.89 -8.68 -4.21
C ASN A 133 -9.91 -10.10 -3.63
N LEU A 134 -10.99 -10.40 -2.88
CA LEU A 134 -11.21 -11.73 -2.31
C LEU A 134 -11.45 -12.81 -3.38
N ALA A 135 -11.82 -12.44 -4.60
CA ALA A 135 -11.97 -13.40 -5.69
C ALA A 135 -10.63 -14.03 -6.08
N GLN A 136 -9.54 -13.24 -6.10
CA GLN A 136 -8.18 -13.76 -6.32
C GLN A 136 -7.69 -14.62 -5.15
N VAL A 137 -7.98 -14.21 -3.91
CA VAL A 137 -7.67 -15.02 -2.72
C VAL A 137 -8.35 -16.39 -2.81
N ARG A 138 -9.64 -16.43 -3.22
CA ARG A 138 -10.43 -17.66 -3.36
C ARG A 138 -9.94 -18.62 -4.46
N GLN A 139 -9.09 -18.16 -5.38
CA GLN A 139 -8.50 -19.02 -6.41
C GLN A 139 -7.33 -19.85 -5.88
N VAL A 140 -6.83 -19.55 -4.68
CA VAL A 140 -5.74 -20.28 -4.04
C VAL A 140 -6.28 -21.51 -3.34
N SER A 141 -6.33 -22.64 -4.05
CA SER A 141 -6.62 -23.95 -3.45
C SER A 141 -5.37 -24.78 -3.22
N GLN A 142 -5.39 -25.64 -2.21
CA GLN A 142 -4.37 -26.65 -1.98
C GLN A 142 -4.45 -27.74 -3.05
N GLY A 143 -3.31 -28.06 -3.67
CA GLY A 143 -3.19 -29.23 -4.56
C GLY A 143 -3.21 -30.55 -3.80
N MET A 144 -3.54 -31.67 -4.46
CA MET A 144 -3.56 -32.99 -3.80
C MET A 144 -2.20 -33.43 -3.25
N GLU A 145 -1.11 -33.09 -3.94
CA GLU A 145 0.27 -33.42 -3.56
C GLU A 145 0.98 -32.28 -2.83
N GLU A 146 0.26 -31.19 -2.55
CA GLU A 146 0.84 -30.02 -1.92
C GLU A 146 0.73 -30.11 -0.41
N THR A 147 1.84 -29.83 0.29
CA THR A 147 1.85 -29.82 1.75
C THR A 147 0.98 -28.68 2.30
N PRO A 148 0.27 -28.89 3.43
CA PRO A 148 -0.48 -27.83 4.10
C PRO A 148 0.33 -26.57 4.40
N THR A 149 1.63 -26.73 4.73
CA THR A 149 2.53 -25.61 5.01
C THR A 149 2.80 -24.78 3.74
N ALA A 150 3.08 -25.43 2.60
CA ALA A 150 3.27 -24.72 1.33
C ALA A 150 2.00 -23.98 0.89
N PHE A 151 0.85 -24.64 1.03
CA PHE A 151 -0.46 -24.04 0.76
C PHE A 151 -0.74 -22.82 1.65
N LEU A 152 -0.50 -22.93 2.97
CA LEU A 152 -0.69 -21.81 3.89
C LEU A 152 0.19 -20.61 3.50
N GLY A 153 1.44 -20.86 3.07
CA GLY A 153 2.34 -19.84 2.56
C GLY A 153 1.73 -19.07 1.38
N ARG A 154 1.25 -19.78 0.35
CA ARG A 154 0.59 -19.17 -0.81
C ARG A 154 -0.69 -18.44 -0.45
N LEU A 155 -1.47 -18.97 0.49
CA LEU A 155 -2.71 -18.32 0.94
C LEU A 155 -2.39 -16.99 1.64
N LYS A 156 -1.41 -16.95 2.54
CA LYS A 156 -0.95 -15.72 3.19
C LYS A 156 -0.42 -14.71 2.18
N GLU A 157 0.39 -15.17 1.23
CA GLU A 157 0.90 -14.35 0.14
C GLU A 157 -0.25 -13.74 -0.67
N ALA A 158 -1.28 -14.50 -1.01
CA ALA A 158 -2.44 -13.98 -1.72
C ALA A 158 -3.24 -12.95 -0.91
N TYR A 159 -3.40 -13.15 0.41
CA TYR A 159 -4.00 -12.13 1.28
C TYR A 159 -3.18 -10.84 1.27
N HIS A 160 -1.86 -10.93 1.43
CA HIS A 160 -0.97 -9.77 1.34
C HIS A 160 -0.99 -9.13 -0.05
N MET A 161 -1.13 -9.93 -1.11
CA MET A 161 -1.07 -9.45 -2.49
C MET A 161 -2.36 -8.77 -2.94
N TYR A 162 -3.51 -9.31 -2.55
CA TYR A 162 -4.80 -8.95 -3.11
C TYR A 162 -5.76 -8.33 -2.12
N THR A 163 -5.37 -8.14 -0.86
CA THR A 163 -6.22 -7.52 0.16
C THR A 163 -5.41 -6.61 1.08
N PRO A 164 -6.06 -5.67 1.79
CA PRO A 164 -5.41 -4.91 2.85
C PRO A 164 -5.40 -5.65 4.19
N PHE A 165 -5.84 -6.91 4.22
CA PHE A 165 -6.00 -7.69 5.45
C PHE A 165 -4.72 -8.44 5.80
N ASP A 166 -4.27 -8.27 7.04
CA ASP A 166 -3.24 -9.14 7.61
C ASP A 166 -3.90 -10.45 8.07
N PRO A 167 -3.61 -11.59 7.41
CA PRO A 167 -4.20 -12.89 7.75
C PRO A 167 -3.74 -13.43 9.12
N GLU A 168 -2.72 -12.82 9.74
CA GLU A 168 -2.23 -13.18 11.08
C GLU A 168 -2.79 -12.29 12.19
N SER A 169 -3.52 -11.22 11.83
CA SER A 169 -4.15 -10.34 12.81
C SER A 169 -5.40 -10.97 13.45
N ASP A 170 -5.63 -10.66 14.74
CA ASP A 170 -6.82 -11.14 15.46
C ASP A 170 -8.14 -10.74 14.80
N ALA A 171 -8.19 -9.55 14.20
CA ALA A 171 -9.36 -9.04 13.49
C ALA A 171 -9.73 -9.87 12.25
N GLN A 172 -8.75 -10.56 11.64
CA GLN A 172 -8.94 -11.35 10.42
C GLN A 172 -8.82 -12.86 10.65
N ARG A 173 -8.50 -13.28 11.89
CA ARG A 173 -8.32 -14.68 12.29
C ARG A 173 -9.44 -15.58 11.77
N GLY A 174 -10.71 -15.21 11.99
CA GLY A 174 -11.85 -16.01 11.54
C GLY A 174 -11.90 -16.19 10.01
N ASN A 175 -11.62 -15.13 9.25
CA ASN A 175 -11.60 -15.18 7.79
C ASN A 175 -10.47 -16.06 7.28
N ALA A 176 -9.27 -15.94 7.86
CA ALA A 176 -8.11 -16.71 7.45
C ALA A 176 -8.26 -18.22 7.78
N LEU A 177 -8.82 -18.55 8.95
CA LEU A 177 -9.15 -19.94 9.32
C LEU A 177 -10.14 -20.56 8.33
N MET A 178 -11.23 -19.86 8.04
CA MET A 178 -12.25 -20.35 7.10
C MET A 178 -11.68 -20.49 5.70
N ALA A 179 -10.87 -19.53 5.25
CA ALA A 179 -10.18 -19.60 3.97
C ALA A 179 -9.28 -20.83 3.88
N PHE A 180 -8.49 -21.12 4.92
CA PHE A 180 -7.64 -22.31 4.98
C PHE A 180 -8.48 -23.59 4.88
N ILE A 181 -9.52 -23.74 5.72
CA ILE A 181 -10.39 -24.93 5.75
C ILE A 181 -11.04 -25.19 4.38
N TRP A 182 -11.71 -24.18 3.80
CA TRP A 182 -12.51 -24.37 2.60
C TRP A 182 -11.69 -24.61 1.34
N GLN A 183 -10.47 -24.07 1.31
CA GLN A 183 -9.57 -24.15 0.16
C GLN A 183 -8.50 -25.24 0.31
N SER A 184 -8.45 -25.96 1.45
CA SER A 184 -7.66 -27.19 1.59
C SER A 184 -8.15 -28.30 0.65
N ALA A 185 -7.28 -29.29 0.45
CA ALA A 185 -7.61 -30.50 -0.31
C ALA A 185 -8.85 -31.21 0.28
N PRO A 186 -9.68 -31.90 -0.53
CA PRO A 186 -10.98 -32.39 -0.08
C PRO A 186 -10.97 -33.25 1.19
N ASP A 187 -10.00 -34.15 1.34
CA ASP A 187 -9.80 -35.02 2.50
C ASP A 187 -9.42 -34.23 3.75
N ILE A 188 -8.48 -33.29 3.62
CA ILE A 188 -8.07 -32.37 4.70
C ILE A 188 -9.25 -31.50 5.11
N ARG A 189 -9.92 -30.84 4.16
CA ARG A 189 -11.11 -30.02 4.40
C ARG A 189 -12.17 -30.79 5.16
N ASN A 190 -12.48 -32.01 4.73
CA ASN A 190 -13.49 -32.85 5.39
C ASN A 190 -13.11 -33.18 6.83
N LYS A 191 -11.81 -33.30 7.15
CA LYS A 191 -11.34 -33.51 8.52
C LYS A 191 -11.44 -32.24 9.34
N LEU A 192 -10.96 -31.11 8.82
CA LEU A 192 -10.93 -29.83 9.53
C LEU A 192 -12.34 -29.30 9.84
N GLN A 193 -13.30 -29.49 8.94
CA GLN A 193 -14.71 -29.08 9.14
C GLN A 193 -15.42 -29.82 10.27
N ARG A 194 -14.89 -30.96 10.71
CA ARG A 194 -15.46 -31.79 11.79
C ARG A 194 -14.83 -31.51 13.14
N LEU A 195 -13.93 -30.53 13.23
CA LEU A 195 -13.35 -30.11 14.51
C LEU A 195 -14.38 -29.27 15.27
N ASP A 196 -14.62 -29.62 16.53
CA ASP A 196 -15.45 -28.83 17.42
C ASP A 196 -14.68 -27.59 17.91
N ASN A 197 -15.41 -26.54 18.31
CA ASN A 197 -14.86 -25.30 18.85
C ASN A 197 -13.83 -24.59 17.95
N LEU A 198 -14.06 -24.53 16.63
CA LEU A 198 -13.20 -23.84 15.64
C LEU A 198 -12.80 -22.40 16.05
N GLN A 199 -13.62 -21.72 16.86
CA GLN A 199 -13.36 -20.39 17.41
C GLN A 199 -12.12 -20.31 18.33
N GLU A 200 -11.69 -21.43 18.91
CA GLU A 200 -10.51 -21.55 19.78
C GLU A 200 -9.23 -21.85 18.99
N TYR A 201 -9.34 -22.22 17.72
CA TYR A 201 -8.19 -22.57 16.89
C TYR A 201 -7.45 -21.35 16.37
N THR A 202 -6.15 -21.54 16.17
CA THR A 202 -5.28 -20.67 15.38
C THR A 202 -4.90 -21.32 14.05
N LEU A 203 -4.34 -20.55 13.11
CA LEU A 203 -3.83 -21.10 11.85
C LEU A 203 -2.75 -22.19 12.09
N PRO A 204 -1.78 -22.01 13.01
CA PRO A 204 -0.87 -23.09 13.41
C PRO A 204 -1.56 -24.36 13.91
N ASP A 205 -2.65 -24.25 14.66
CA ASP A 205 -3.38 -25.43 15.16
C ASP A 205 -4.03 -26.21 14.01
N LEU A 206 -4.71 -25.51 13.09
CA LEU A 206 -5.30 -26.14 11.91
C LEU A 206 -4.23 -26.72 10.97
N LEU A 207 -3.08 -26.05 10.84
CA LEU A 207 -1.96 -26.54 10.05
C LEU A 207 -1.49 -27.91 10.58
N LYS A 208 -1.33 -28.03 11.89
CA LYS A 208 -0.94 -29.29 12.54
C LYS A 208 -1.95 -30.41 12.30
N GLU A 209 -3.25 -30.11 12.35
CA GLU A 209 -4.29 -31.11 12.04
C GLU A 209 -4.28 -31.51 10.55
N ALA A 210 -4.03 -30.56 9.64
CA ALA A 210 -3.92 -30.83 8.21
C ALA A 210 -2.71 -31.71 7.89
N GLU A 211 -1.56 -31.46 8.50
CA GLU A 211 -0.34 -32.28 8.31
C GLU A 211 -0.54 -33.72 8.77
N LYS A 212 -1.28 -33.95 9.87
CA LYS A 212 -1.64 -35.31 10.30
C LYS A 212 -2.46 -36.07 9.26
N VAL A 213 -3.30 -35.39 8.49
CA VAL A 213 -4.12 -36.03 7.44
C VAL A 213 -3.24 -36.39 6.25
N LEU A 214 -2.39 -35.47 5.80
CA LEU A 214 -1.45 -35.73 4.70
C LEU A 214 -0.52 -36.90 5.04
N ASN A 215 0.08 -36.90 6.24
CA ASN A 215 0.97 -37.98 6.67
C ASN A 215 0.26 -39.33 6.73
N LYS A 216 -1.04 -39.38 7.03
CA LYS A 216 -1.80 -40.63 6.99
C LYS A 216 -2.02 -41.12 5.57
N ARG A 217 -2.18 -40.20 4.61
CA ARG A 217 -2.34 -40.51 3.19
C ARG A 217 -1.08 -41.16 2.61
N GLU A 218 0.09 -40.61 2.91
CA GLU A 218 1.37 -41.12 2.40
C GLU A 218 1.75 -42.49 2.99
N ASN A 219 1.20 -42.81 4.16
CA ASN A 219 1.44 -44.07 4.88
C ASN A 219 0.33 -45.11 4.69
N SER A 220 -0.67 -44.86 3.82
CA SER A 220 -1.78 -45.77 3.50
C SER A 220 -1.64 -46.37 2.11
#